data_AF-A0A1Q8AYG0-F1
#
_entry.id   AF-A0A1Q8AYG0-F1
#
_cell.length_a   1.000
_cell.length_b   1.000
_cell.length_c   1.000
_cell.angle_alpha   90.00
_cell.angle_beta   90.00
_cell.angle_gamma   90.00
#
_symmetry.space_group_name_H-M   'P 1'
#
loop_
_entity.id
_entity.type
_entity.pdbx_description
1 polymer ?
#
loop_
_entity_poly.entity_id
_entity_poly.type
_entity_poly.pdbx_seq_one_letter_code
_entity_poly.pdbx_strand_id
1 'polypeptide(L)'
;MVFSYTDDQAVVDGILKRFLSSQGRDMRHRITANAYEQLTEHHRPAYPQYTEADFMRFCLNELPRACALKAVRVYEKNIGGGILKTDCDFQVTNASEDALSYIPNEIGIITIMKPEDY
;
A
#
# COMPACT_ATOMS: atom_id res chain seq x y z
N MET A 1 -8.73 -17.51 -21.31
CA MET A 1 -9.68 -16.93 -20.33
C MET A 1 -8.82 -16.18 -19.34
N VAL A 2 -8.94 -14.86 -19.27
CA VAL A 2 -8.33 -14.10 -18.17
C VAL A 2 -9.21 -14.34 -16.96
N PHE A 3 -8.75 -15.16 -16.02
CA PHE A 3 -9.42 -15.30 -14.73
C PHE A 3 -9.22 -13.97 -14.00
N SER A 4 -10.30 -13.24 -13.71
CA SER A 4 -10.23 -12.06 -12.86
C SER A 4 -9.91 -12.54 -11.44
N TYR A 5 -8.66 -12.39 -11.01
CA TYR A 5 -8.24 -12.68 -9.66
C TYR A 5 -8.54 -11.47 -8.80
N THR A 6 -9.53 -11.58 -7.91
CA THR A 6 -10.10 -10.42 -7.21
C THR A 6 -9.28 -10.04 -5.98
N ASP A 7 -9.42 -8.79 -5.54
CA ASP A 7 -8.85 -8.29 -4.28
C ASP A 7 -9.14 -9.23 -3.09
N ASP A 8 -10.38 -9.74 -2.99
CA ASP A 8 -10.78 -10.64 -1.90
C ASP A 8 -10.06 -11.99 -1.99
N GLN A 9 -9.84 -12.52 -3.19
CA GLN A 9 -9.05 -13.75 -3.39
C GLN A 9 -7.60 -13.54 -3.00
N ALA A 10 -6.99 -12.44 -3.44
CA ALA A 10 -5.62 -12.07 -3.08
C ALA A 10 -5.43 -11.88 -1.57
N VAL A 11 -6.46 -11.40 -0.88
CA VAL A 11 -6.48 -11.29 0.58
C VAL A 11 -6.58 -12.65 1.26
N VAL A 12 -7.44 -13.54 0.76
CA VAL A 12 -7.58 -14.91 1.31
C VAL A 12 -6.29 -15.70 1.15
N ASP A 13 -5.61 -15.54 0.02
CA ASP A 13 -4.35 -16.22 -0.28
C ASP A 13 -3.13 -15.54 0.39
N GLY A 14 -3.34 -14.46 1.14
CA GLY A 14 -2.31 -13.77 1.91
C GLY A 14 -1.37 -12.87 1.09
N ILE A 15 -1.62 -12.72 -0.21
CA ILE A 15 -0.89 -11.84 -1.12
C ILE A 15 -1.12 -10.37 -0.74
N LEU A 16 -2.38 -10.01 -0.47
CA LEU A 16 -2.78 -8.68 0.00
C LEU A 16 -3.13 -8.70 1.48
N LYS A 17 -2.64 -7.71 2.22
CA LYS A 17 -3.04 -7.44 3.60
C LYS A 17 -3.98 -6.25 3.61
N ARG A 18 -5.11 -6.40 4.29
CA ARG A 18 -6.12 -5.34 4.46
C ARG A 18 -5.67 -4.35 5.51
N PHE A 19 -5.90 -3.06 5.25
CA PHE A 19 -5.86 -2.07 6.33
C PHE A 19 -7.20 -2.10 7.06
N LEU A 20 -7.16 -2.42 8.35
CA LEU A 20 -8.33 -2.47 9.21
C LEU A 20 -8.29 -1.28 10.16
N SER A 21 -9.43 -0.67 10.50
CA SER A 21 -9.49 0.41 11.48
C SER A 21 -9.18 -0.07 12.90
N SER A 22 -9.08 0.85 13.88
CA SER A 22 -8.91 0.50 15.31
C SER A 22 -10.11 -0.28 15.86
N GLN A 23 -11.23 -0.25 15.15
CA GLN A 23 -12.45 -0.99 15.44
C GLN A 23 -12.58 -2.24 14.55
N GLY A 24 -11.54 -2.62 13.80
CA GLY A 24 -11.52 -3.79 12.92
C GLY A 24 -12.28 -3.61 11.59
N ARG A 25 -12.64 -2.38 11.20
CA ARG A 25 -13.38 -2.14 9.94
C ARG A 25 -12.43 -2.09 8.75
N ASP A 26 -12.75 -2.79 7.66
CA ASP A 26 -11.96 -2.71 6.43
C ASP A 26 -11.95 -1.28 5.85
N MET A 27 -10.77 -0.68 5.77
CA MET A 27 -10.54 0.65 5.23
C MET A 27 -10.36 0.65 3.72
N ARG A 28 -10.45 -0.51 3.06
CA ARG A 28 -10.38 -0.69 1.60
C ARG A 28 -9.02 -0.40 0.96
N HIS A 29 -8.04 0.05 1.75
CA HIS A 29 -6.63 0.09 1.38
C HIS A 29 -6.00 -1.29 1.52
N ARG A 30 -4.98 -1.53 0.71
CA ARG A 30 -4.25 -2.80 0.66
C ARG A 30 -2.75 -2.55 0.70
N ILE A 31 -2.01 -3.55 1.15
CA ILE A 31 -0.56 -3.64 0.95
C ILE A 31 -0.20 -5.06 0.53
N THR A 32 0.78 -5.25 -0.35
CA THR A 32 1.29 -6.60 -0.64
C THR A 32 2.07 -7.16 0.56
N ALA A 33 2.14 -8.48 0.69
CA ALA A 33 2.91 -9.11 1.75
C ALA A 33 4.39 -8.68 1.72
N ASN A 34 5.00 -8.62 0.53
CA ASN A 34 6.39 -8.21 0.34
C ASN A 34 6.65 -6.76 0.75
N ALA A 35 5.77 -5.82 0.37
CA ALA A 35 5.88 -4.43 0.79
C ALA A 35 5.69 -4.27 2.30
N TYR A 36 4.79 -5.05 2.89
CA TYR A 36 4.61 -5.08 4.34
C TYR A 36 5.87 -5.57 5.06
N GLU A 37 6.48 -6.66 4.58
CA GLU A 37 7.71 -7.20 5.16
C GLU A 37 8.84 -6.16 5.12
N GLN A 38 9.09 -5.53 3.97
CA GLN A 38 10.14 -4.50 3.85
C GLN A 38 9.88 -3.29 4.77
N LEU A 39 8.64 -2.82 4.86
CA LEU A 39 8.28 -1.76 5.81
C LEU A 39 8.56 -2.17 7.25
N THR A 40 8.17 -3.38 7.64
CA THR A 40 8.39 -3.83 9.02
C THR A 40 9.86 -4.07 9.35
N GLU A 41 10.66 -4.53 8.39
CA GLU A 41 12.10 -4.72 8.57
C GLU A 41 12.82 -3.38 8.70
N HIS A 42 12.52 -2.43 7.82
CA HIS A 42 13.13 -1.09 7.81
C HIS A 42 12.97 -0.38 9.15
N HIS A 43 11.83 -0.58 9.78
CA HIS A 43 11.47 0.16 10.98
C HIS A 43 11.57 -0.63 12.30
N ARG A 44 12.19 -1.81 12.32
CA ARG A 44 12.45 -2.51 13.60
C ARG A 44 13.47 -1.73 14.44
N PRO A 45 13.30 -1.67 15.77
CA PRO A 45 12.31 -2.36 16.60
C PRO A 45 11.00 -1.56 16.85
N ALA A 46 10.72 -0.51 16.08
CA ALA A 46 9.68 0.47 16.38
C ALA A 46 8.25 0.08 15.94
N TYR A 47 8.04 -1.05 15.25
CA TYR A 47 6.73 -1.39 14.65
C TYR A 47 6.08 -2.62 15.30
N PRO A 48 4.86 -2.45 15.86
CA PRO A 48 4.03 -3.56 16.32
C PRO A 48 3.46 -4.40 15.16
N GLN A 49 2.90 -5.58 15.46
CA GLN A 49 2.39 -6.53 14.46
C GLN A 49 1.24 -5.93 13.61
N TYR A 50 1.03 -6.39 12.37
CA TYR A 50 -0.05 -5.88 11.49
C TYR A 50 -1.46 -6.02 12.07
N THR A 51 -1.63 -6.91 13.04
CA THR A 51 -2.88 -7.14 13.78
C THR A 51 -3.14 -6.08 14.86
N GLU A 52 -2.17 -5.21 15.15
CA GLU A 52 -2.24 -4.22 16.21
C GLU A 52 -2.69 -2.85 15.70
N ALA A 53 -3.48 -2.15 16.52
CA ALA A 53 -4.04 -0.83 16.20
C ALA A 53 -2.98 0.28 15.98
N ASP A 54 -1.70 0.01 16.25
CA ASP A 54 -0.60 0.94 16.06
C ASP A 54 -0.01 0.88 14.63
N PHE A 55 -0.07 -0.28 13.93
CA PHE A 55 0.13 -0.33 12.48
C PHE A 55 -0.92 0.53 11.73
N MET A 56 -2.09 0.62 12.36
CA MET A 56 -3.22 1.43 11.94
C MET A 56 -2.99 2.94 12.15
N ARG A 57 -2.34 3.33 13.26
CA ARG A 57 -1.91 4.72 13.48
C ARG A 57 -0.88 5.17 12.46
N PHE A 58 0.03 4.29 12.06
CA PHE A 58 0.97 4.54 10.97
C PHE A 58 0.23 4.75 9.64
N CYS A 59 -0.71 3.87 9.26
CA CYS A 59 -1.49 4.07 8.03
C CYS A 59 -2.39 5.32 8.06
N LEU A 60 -2.91 5.71 9.24
CA LEU A 60 -3.78 6.89 9.38
C LEU A 60 -3.03 8.22 9.47
N ASN A 61 -1.81 8.24 10.03
CA ASN A 61 -1.00 9.45 10.14
C ASN A 61 -0.04 9.63 8.94
N GLU A 62 0.49 8.55 8.37
CA GLU A 62 1.61 8.56 7.40
C GLU A 62 1.27 8.12 5.97
N LEU A 63 0.04 7.65 5.68
CA LEU A 63 -0.57 7.90 4.37
C LEU A 63 -1.36 9.19 4.48
N PRO A 64 -0.73 10.37 4.55
CA PRO A 64 -1.50 11.60 4.54
C PRO A 64 -2.41 11.50 3.33
N ARG A 65 -3.70 11.73 3.53
CA ARG A 65 -4.72 11.73 2.48
C ARG A 65 -4.25 12.43 1.20
N ALA A 66 -3.35 13.42 1.35
CA ALA A 66 -2.61 14.07 0.28
C ALA A 66 -1.78 13.13 -0.63
N CYS A 67 -1.01 12.17 -0.09
CA CYS A 67 -0.25 11.19 -0.87
C CYS A 67 -1.17 10.23 -1.64
N ALA A 68 -2.24 9.73 -1.01
CA ALA A 68 -3.23 8.91 -1.69
C ALA A 68 -3.94 9.67 -2.82
N LEU A 69 -4.39 10.90 -2.57
CA LEU A 69 -4.99 11.77 -3.59
C LEU A 69 -3.99 12.12 -4.71
N LYS A 70 -2.73 12.34 -4.38
CA LYS A 70 -1.67 12.61 -5.35
C LYS A 70 -1.39 11.38 -6.20
N ALA A 71 -1.35 10.19 -5.62
CA ALA A 71 -1.18 8.93 -6.35
C ALA A 71 -2.33 8.70 -7.35
N VAL A 72 -3.59 8.87 -6.92
CA VAL A 72 -4.76 8.80 -7.82
C VAL A 72 -4.63 9.80 -8.96
N ARG A 73 -4.32 11.07 -8.67
CA ARG A 73 -4.12 12.10 -9.71
C ARG A 73 -2.98 11.77 -10.68
N VAL A 74 -1.87 11.22 -10.18
CA VAL A 74 -0.72 10.84 -11.01
C VAL A 74 -1.07 9.66 -11.91
N TYR A 75 -1.84 8.70 -11.40
CA TYR A 75 -2.35 7.57 -12.16
C TYR A 75 -3.36 7.99 -13.24
N GLU A 76 -4.35 8.80 -12.89
CA GLU A 76 -5.37 9.30 -13.82
C GLU A 76 -4.79 10.19 -14.93
N LYS A 77 -3.75 10.98 -14.62
CA LYS A 77 -3.16 11.93 -15.57
C LYS A 77 -2.19 11.29 -16.56
N ASN A 78 -1.57 10.16 -16.21
CA ASN A 78 -0.51 9.57 -17.03
C ASN A 78 -0.97 8.23 -17.61
N ILE A 79 -1.53 8.29 -18.81
CA ILE A 79 -1.74 7.11 -19.66
C ILE A 79 -0.34 6.52 -19.97
N GLY A 80 0.06 5.48 -19.22
CA GLY A 80 1.26 4.68 -19.52
C GLY A 80 2.49 4.89 -18.62
N GLY A 81 2.39 5.51 -17.42
CA GLY A 81 3.57 5.53 -16.53
C GLY A 81 3.49 6.27 -15.19
N GLY A 82 2.34 6.78 -14.77
CA GLY A 82 2.24 7.54 -13.52
C GLY A 82 1.95 6.67 -12.31
N ILE A 83 2.98 6.09 -11.69
CA ILE A 83 2.87 5.51 -10.35
C ILE A 83 3.62 6.43 -9.39
N LEU A 84 2.96 6.82 -8.30
CA LEU A 84 3.65 7.54 -7.23
C LEU A 84 4.54 6.55 -6.49
N LYS A 85 5.85 6.84 -6.47
CA LYS A 85 6.85 6.07 -5.73
C LYS A 85 7.27 6.83 -4.48
N THR A 86 7.42 6.11 -3.38
CA THR A 86 7.98 6.62 -2.13
C THR A 86 9.04 5.68 -1.59
N ASP A 87 9.78 6.07 -0.58
CA ASP A 87 10.56 5.15 0.25
C ASP A 87 9.69 4.54 1.38
N CYS A 88 10.33 3.78 2.28
CA CYS A 88 9.72 3.22 3.48
C CYS A 88 9.35 4.27 4.55
N ASP A 89 9.79 5.53 4.38
CA ASP A 89 9.38 6.70 5.16
C ASP A 89 8.30 7.53 4.44
N PHE A 90 7.77 7.01 3.33
CA PHE A 90 6.76 7.63 2.47
C PHE A 90 7.14 8.99 1.87
N GLN A 91 8.43 9.31 1.83
CA GLN A 91 8.94 10.45 1.09
C GLN A 91 8.96 10.12 -0.40
N VAL A 92 8.57 11.07 -1.25
CA VAL A 92 8.54 10.83 -2.70
C VAL A 92 9.96 10.65 -3.21
N THR A 93 10.22 9.53 -3.88
CA THR A 93 11.54 9.19 -4.43
C THR A 93 11.48 9.02 -5.95
N ASN A 94 12.64 9.15 -6.60
CA ASN A 94 12.73 9.07 -8.07
C ASN A 94 13.09 7.67 -8.60
N ALA A 95 13.70 6.79 -7.79
CA ALA A 95 13.88 5.34 -8.01
C ALA A 95 14.93 4.85 -6.99
N SER A 96 14.54 3.93 -6.10
CA SER A 96 15.45 3.26 -5.14
C SER A 96 15.04 1.80 -4.97
N GLU A 97 15.92 0.97 -4.41
CA GLU A 97 15.61 -0.41 -3.99
C GLU A 97 14.57 -0.44 -2.87
N ASP A 98 14.45 0.64 -2.09
CA ASP A 98 13.44 0.83 -1.05
C ASP A 98 12.15 1.48 -1.56
N ALA A 99 11.92 1.46 -2.88
CA ALA A 99 10.75 2.10 -3.46
C ALA A 99 9.47 1.30 -3.16
N LEU A 100 8.46 2.00 -2.65
CA LEU A 100 7.08 1.57 -2.55
C LEU A 100 6.24 2.31 -3.58
N SER A 101 5.39 1.58 -4.29
CA SER A 101 4.50 2.06 -5.32
C SER A 101 3.07 2.19 -4.78
N TYR A 102 2.41 3.30 -5.11
CA TYR A 102 1.02 3.57 -4.75
C TYR A 102 0.18 3.46 -6.00
N ILE A 103 -0.63 2.41 -6.05
CA ILE A 103 -1.43 2.09 -7.24
C ILE A 103 -2.91 2.08 -6.85
N PRO A 104 -3.78 2.75 -7.63
CA PRO A 104 -5.19 2.63 -7.41
C PRO A 104 -5.69 1.19 -7.59
N ASN A 105 -6.47 0.68 -6.63
CA ASN A 105 -7.10 -0.64 -6.75
C ASN A 105 -8.47 -0.57 -7.44
N GLU A 106 -9.09 -1.74 -7.67
CA GLU A 106 -10.35 -1.88 -8.42
C GLU A 106 -11.51 -1.03 -7.85
N ILE A 107 -11.43 -0.68 -6.57
CA ILE A 107 -12.44 0.11 -5.84
C ILE A 107 -12.06 1.60 -5.70
N GLY A 108 -11.02 2.06 -6.41
CA GLY A 108 -10.60 3.47 -6.46
C GLY A 108 -9.87 3.96 -5.21
N ILE A 109 -9.37 3.04 -4.39
CA ILE A 109 -8.54 3.29 -3.20
C ILE A 109 -7.08 2.98 -3.57
N ILE A 110 -6.15 2.89 -2.61
CA ILE A 110 -4.73 2.66 -2.86
C ILE A 110 -4.30 1.27 -2.37
N THR A 111 -3.53 0.59 -3.21
CA THR A 111 -2.66 -0.53 -2.84
C THR A 111 -1.21 -0.04 -2.79
N ILE A 112 -0.53 -0.30 -1.67
CA ILE A 112 0.93 -0.15 -1.55
C ILE A 112 1.58 -1.47 -1.98
N MET A 113 2.60 -1.39 -2.83
CA MET A 113 3.28 -2.57 -3.34
C MET A 113 4.73 -2.27 -3.69
N LYS A 114 5.60 -3.28 -3.74
CA LYS A 114 6.91 -3.08 -4.36
C LYS A 114 6.75 -2.96 -5.87
N PRO A 115 7.66 -2.27 -6.59
CA PRO A 115 7.66 -2.22 -8.05
C PRO A 115 7.65 -3.60 -8.73
N GLU A 116 8.17 -4.63 -8.07
CA GLU A 116 8.21 -6.02 -8.54
C GLU A 116 6.91 -6.80 -8.30
N ASP A 117 6.03 -6.30 -7.43
CA ASP A 117 4.70 -6.88 -7.17
C ASP A 117 3.64 -6.37 -8.18
N TYR A 118 4.02 -5.43 -9.06
CA TYR A 118 3.15 -4.82 -10.07
C TYR A 118 2.93 -5.71 -11.29
#